data_AF-A0A7J0FGA4-F1
#
_entry.id   AF-A0A7J0FGA4-F1
#
_cell.length_a   1.000
_cell.length_b   1.000
_cell.length_c   1.000
_cell.angle_alpha   90.00
_cell.angle_beta   90.00
_cell.angle_gamma   90.00
#
_symmetry.space_group_name_H-M   'P 1'
#
loop_
_entity.id
_entity.type
_entity.pdbx_description
1 polymer ?
#
loop_
_entity_poly.entity_id
_entity_poly.type
_entity_poly.pdbx_seq_one_letter_code
_entity_poly.pdbx_strand_id
1 'polypeptide(L)'
;MAGVRPLKTPPSCESDQDDDKQGDLCGETSIWRVSRNHRDCDGYGFLMEARSSKINSDLDKSETTARLEAKVAELTSKLALAKKLAIEEFKSSNNFKEVFTDSTVTYFGKGFEFYKRQLFHQYPNLDVDVASMEMDADLAKEEEAARAGEKEEDSEGKASLTP
;
A
#
# COMPACT_ATOMS: atom_id res chain seq x y z
N MET A 1 -13.17 40.75 1.69
CA MET A 1 -11.90 40.36 1.04
C MET A 1 -11.08 39.58 2.05
N ALA A 2 -11.15 38.25 2.00
CA ALA A 2 -10.42 37.37 2.91
C ALA A 2 -9.15 36.87 2.20
N GLY A 3 -7.99 37.24 2.73
CA GLY A 3 -6.69 36.83 2.22
C GLY A 3 -6.37 35.38 2.59
N VAL A 4 -6.11 34.55 1.59
CA VAL A 4 -5.63 33.17 1.76
C VAL A 4 -4.12 33.17 1.54
N ARG A 5 -3.40 32.64 2.54
CA ARG A 5 -1.93 32.63 2.63
C ARG A 5 -1.31 31.59 1.69
N PRO A 6 -0.07 31.81 1.21
CA PRO A 6 0.61 30.88 0.30
C PRO A 6 1.10 29.61 1.01
N LEU A 7 1.01 28.50 0.28
CA LEU A 7 1.46 27.16 0.64
C LEU A 7 2.99 27.12 0.81
N LYS A 8 3.41 26.54 1.94
CA LYS A 8 4.81 26.32 2.31
C LYS A 8 5.25 24.95 1.77
N THR A 9 6.23 24.92 0.86
CA THR A 9 6.86 23.69 0.38
C THR A 9 7.84 23.12 1.41
N PRO A 10 8.00 21.79 1.50
CA PRO A 10 9.01 21.17 2.35
C PRO A 10 10.42 21.24 1.71
N PRO A 11 11.48 21.29 2.53
CA PRO A 11 12.86 21.34 2.05
C PRO A 11 13.33 19.99 1.48
N SER A 12 14.06 20.06 0.37
CA SER A 12 14.79 18.96 -0.24
C SER A 12 15.89 18.43 0.68
N CYS A 13 16.02 17.11 0.76
CA CYS A 13 17.14 16.45 1.42
C CYS A 13 18.36 16.51 0.50
N GLU A 14 19.33 17.35 0.85
CA GLU A 14 20.69 17.29 0.32
C GLU A 14 21.42 16.15 1.05
N SER A 15 22.08 15.27 0.28
CA SER A 15 22.94 14.21 0.80
C SER A 15 24.38 14.69 0.69
N ASP A 16 25.00 14.94 1.84
CA ASP A 16 26.39 15.36 1.98
C ASP A 16 27.37 14.26 1.54
N GLN A 17 28.36 14.66 0.74
CA GLN A 17 29.55 13.87 0.37
C GLN A 17 30.65 14.13 1.42
N ASP A 18 31.15 13.07 2.05
CA ASP A 18 32.37 13.13 2.86
C ASP A 18 33.57 12.64 2.04
N ASP A 19 34.39 13.61 1.63
CA ASP A 19 35.76 13.46 1.15
C ASP A 19 36.72 13.49 2.36
N ASP A 20 37.40 12.39 2.67
CA ASP A 20 38.53 12.39 3.61
C ASP A 20 39.85 12.08 2.89
N LYS A 21 40.58 13.15 2.58
CA LYS A 21 42.02 13.17 2.30
C LYS A 21 42.77 13.54 3.57
N GLN A 22 43.65 12.66 4.07
CA GLN A 22 44.77 12.97 4.98
C GLN A 22 45.70 11.75 4.96
N GLY A 23 47.03 11.84 4.87
CA GLY A 23 47.93 12.95 4.90
C GLY A 23 49.33 12.48 4.49
N ASP A 24 50.11 13.45 4.06
CA ASP A 24 51.47 13.33 3.57
C ASP A 24 52.48 13.41 4.74
N LEU A 25 53.73 12.99 4.47
CA LEU A 25 54.98 13.28 5.20
C LEU A 25 55.35 12.49 6.48
N CYS A 26 56.35 11.63 6.33
CA CYS A 26 57.48 11.43 7.26
C CYS A 26 58.59 10.75 6.43
N GLY A 27 59.74 11.35 6.13
CA GLY A 27 60.65 12.03 7.04
C GLY A 27 61.65 11.00 7.58
N GLU A 28 62.76 10.81 6.88
CA GLU A 28 63.86 9.93 7.27
C GLU A 28 64.40 10.27 8.67
N THR A 29 64.72 9.28 9.51
CA THR A 29 66.07 9.02 10.05
C THR A 29 66.09 8.04 11.25
N SER A 30 66.90 7.00 11.05
CA SER A 30 67.91 6.50 12.01
C SER A 30 67.51 5.59 13.20
N ILE A 31 68.39 4.60 13.35
CA ILE A 31 68.75 3.82 14.56
C ILE A 31 67.89 2.59 14.86
N TRP A 32 68.34 1.45 14.30
CA TRP A 32 68.01 0.11 14.77
C TRP A 32 68.61 -0.13 16.16
N ARG A 33 67.83 0.14 17.22
CA ARG A 33 68.10 -0.45 18.54
C ARG A 33 67.05 -1.52 18.80
N VAL A 34 67.40 -2.76 18.47
CA VAL A 34 66.61 -3.96 18.80
C VAL A 34 66.61 -4.14 20.32
N SER A 35 65.68 -3.49 21.00
CA SER A 35 65.24 -3.93 22.33
C SER A 35 64.25 -5.05 22.14
N ARG A 36 64.76 -6.26 22.32
CA ARG A 36 64.01 -7.51 22.39
C ARG A 36 63.15 -7.49 23.67
N ASN A 37 62.03 -6.78 23.63
CA ASN A 37 60.94 -7.00 24.57
C ASN A 37 60.15 -8.20 24.04
N HIS A 38 60.53 -9.38 24.53
CA HIS A 38 59.70 -10.57 24.46
C HIS A 38 58.48 -10.29 25.37
N ARG A 39 57.44 -9.67 24.81
CA ARG A 39 56.10 -9.71 25.40
C ARG A 39 55.37 -10.83 24.67
N ASP A 40 55.34 -11.96 25.35
CA ASP A 40 54.35 -13.02 25.31
C ASP A 40 53.29 -12.89 24.21
N CYS A 41 53.41 -13.76 23.21
CA CYS A 41 52.45 -13.98 22.13
C CYS A 41 51.18 -14.71 22.62
N ASP A 42 50.87 -14.70 23.92
CA ASP A 42 49.75 -15.45 24.50
C ASP A 42 48.41 -14.70 24.39
N GLY A 43 48.42 -13.43 23.97
CA GLY A 43 47.20 -12.62 23.80
C GLY A 43 46.41 -12.88 22.50
N TYR A 44 47.00 -13.55 21.51
CA TYR A 44 46.35 -13.77 20.21
C TYR A 44 45.27 -14.84 20.25
N GLY A 45 45.42 -15.88 21.07
CA GLY A 45 44.41 -16.92 21.23
C GLY A 45 43.10 -16.37 21.81
N PHE A 46 43.20 -15.60 22.89
CA PHE A 46 42.04 -14.99 23.54
C PHE A 46 41.29 -13.99 22.63
N LEU A 47 42.02 -13.19 21.85
CA LEU A 47 41.42 -12.25 20.89
C LEU A 47 40.72 -12.98 19.73
N MET A 48 41.27 -14.10 19.26
CA MET A 48 40.64 -14.89 18.20
C MET A 48 39.40 -15.64 18.72
N GLU A 49 39.44 -16.16 19.94
CA GLU A 49 38.30 -16.80 20.63
C GLU A 49 37.13 -15.82 20.84
N ALA A 50 37.44 -14.61 21.32
CA ALA A 50 36.45 -13.56 21.54
C ALA A 50 35.86 -13.03 20.22
N ARG A 51 36.68 -12.92 19.16
CA ARG A 51 36.20 -12.55 17.82
C ARG A 51 35.32 -13.64 17.21
N SER A 52 35.72 -14.91 17.33
CA SER A 52 34.91 -16.04 16.83
C SER A 52 33.56 -16.12 17.55
N SER A 53 33.56 -15.99 18.88
CA SER A 53 32.33 -15.96 19.69
C SER A 53 31.42 -14.79 19.32
N LYS A 54 32.00 -13.60 19.06
CA LYS A 54 31.24 -12.43 18.65
C LYS A 54 30.64 -12.57 17.25
N ILE A 55 31.42 -13.07 16.29
CA ILE A 55 30.96 -13.36 14.93
C ILE A 55 29.81 -14.36 14.95
N ASN A 56 29.92 -15.45 15.71
CA ASN A 56 28.83 -16.44 15.85
C ASN A 56 27.58 -15.79 16.45
N SER A 57 27.71 -14.97 17.50
CA SER A 57 26.56 -14.27 18.08
C SER A 57 25.89 -13.28 17.12
N ASP A 58 26.67 -12.64 16.25
CA ASP A 58 26.16 -11.67 15.28
C ASP A 58 25.54 -12.39 14.06
N LEU A 59 26.06 -13.57 13.70
CA LEU A 59 25.43 -14.46 12.72
C LEU A 59 24.08 -14.98 13.23
N ASP A 60 24.00 -15.46 14.47
CA ASP A 60 22.75 -15.92 15.08
C ASP A 60 21.69 -14.80 15.11
N LYS A 61 22.10 -13.58 15.47
CA LYS A 61 21.21 -12.41 15.40
C LYS A 61 20.76 -12.13 13.97
N SER A 62 21.66 -12.16 13.00
CA SER A 62 21.34 -11.91 11.59
C SER A 62 20.36 -12.95 11.02
N GLU A 63 20.48 -14.21 11.43
CA GLU A 63 19.55 -15.27 11.03
C GLU A 63 18.17 -15.05 11.65
N THR A 64 18.13 -14.68 12.94
CA THR A 64 16.86 -14.37 13.60
C THR A 64 16.18 -13.13 13.00
N THR A 65 16.94 -12.10 12.63
CA THR A 65 16.39 -10.90 11.98
C THR A 65 15.86 -11.24 10.60
N ALA A 66 16.61 -11.97 9.77
CA ALA A 66 16.16 -12.41 8.45
C ALA A 66 14.88 -13.26 8.53
N ARG A 67 14.79 -14.17 9.50
CA ARG A 67 13.58 -14.99 9.74
C ARG A 67 12.40 -14.14 10.19
N LEU A 68 12.63 -13.14 11.03
CA LEU A 68 11.58 -12.22 11.50
C LEU A 68 11.09 -11.33 10.35
N GLU A 69 11.99 -10.80 9.53
CA GLU A 69 11.66 -10.02 8.33
C GLU A 69 10.82 -10.83 7.35
N ALA A 70 11.20 -12.08 7.09
CA ALA A 70 10.41 -13.00 6.25
C ALA A 70 8.99 -13.22 6.82
N LYS A 71 8.86 -13.43 8.14
CA LYS A 71 7.56 -13.55 8.80
C LYS A 71 6.73 -12.27 8.72
N VAL A 72 7.36 -11.10 8.87
CA VAL A 72 6.67 -9.80 8.74
C VAL A 72 6.18 -9.62 7.30
N ALA A 73 6.98 -9.94 6.30
CA ALA A 73 6.57 -9.89 4.90
C ALA A 73 5.40 -10.85 4.61
N GLU A 74 5.44 -12.07 5.15
CA GLU A 74 4.36 -13.05 5.03
C GLU A 74 3.07 -12.55 5.69
N LEU A 75 3.14 -12.04 6.92
CA LEU A 75 1.99 -11.55 7.66
C LEU A 75 1.37 -10.31 7.02
N THR A 76 2.19 -9.40 6.50
CA THR A 76 1.70 -8.20 5.79
C THR A 76 0.98 -8.58 4.49
N SER A 77 1.51 -9.56 3.75
CA SER A 77 0.84 -10.12 2.57
C SER A 77 -0.52 -10.75 2.93
N LYS A 78 -0.56 -11.61 3.97
CA LYS A 78 -1.82 -12.22 4.45
C LYS A 78 -2.83 -11.18 4.92
N LEU A 79 -2.38 -10.13 5.60
CA LEU A 79 -3.22 -9.02 6.03
C LEU A 79 -3.83 -8.30 4.82
N ALA A 80 -3.03 -8.01 3.79
CA ALA A 80 -3.52 -7.36 2.58
C ALA A 80 -4.59 -8.22 1.87
N LEU A 81 -4.36 -9.53 1.77
CA LEU A 81 -5.34 -10.47 1.21
C LEU A 81 -6.63 -10.51 2.04
N ALA A 82 -6.51 -10.61 3.37
CA ALA A 82 -7.68 -10.63 4.26
C ALA A 82 -8.51 -9.34 4.15
N LYS A 83 -7.86 -8.18 4.04
CA LYS A 83 -8.55 -6.89 3.80
C LYS A 83 -9.27 -6.89 2.46
N LYS A 84 -8.63 -7.38 1.39
CA LYS A 84 -9.25 -7.45 0.07
C LYS A 84 -10.49 -8.33 0.09
N LEU A 85 -10.39 -9.52 0.68
CA LEU A 85 -11.51 -10.45 0.83
C LEU A 85 -12.66 -9.85 1.65
N ALA A 86 -12.36 -9.22 2.79
CA ALA A 86 -13.37 -8.57 3.61
C ALA A 86 -14.11 -7.43 2.87
N ILE A 87 -13.40 -6.66 2.04
CA ILE A 87 -14.00 -5.61 1.21
C ILE A 87 -14.89 -6.22 0.12
N GLU A 88 -14.44 -7.28 -0.54
CA GLU A 88 -15.22 -7.97 -1.58
C GLU A 88 -16.48 -8.62 -1.00
N GLU A 89 -16.36 -9.26 0.17
CA GLU A 89 -17.49 -9.79 0.92
C GLU A 89 -18.47 -8.68 1.30
N PHE A 90 -17.97 -7.57 1.84
CA PHE A 90 -18.82 -6.41 2.16
C PHE A 90 -19.53 -5.85 0.93
N LYS A 91 -18.85 -5.69 -0.20
CA LYS A 91 -19.45 -5.21 -1.47
C LYS A 91 -20.49 -6.18 -2.03
N SER A 92 -20.30 -7.48 -1.81
CA SER A 92 -21.26 -8.50 -2.26
C SER A 92 -22.47 -8.65 -1.33
N SER A 93 -22.37 -8.13 -0.09
CA SER A 93 -23.46 -8.16 0.89
C SER A 93 -24.71 -7.43 0.39
N ASN A 94 -25.88 -7.95 0.76
CA ASN A 94 -27.16 -7.33 0.41
C ASN A 94 -27.32 -5.95 1.03
N ASN A 95 -26.81 -5.75 2.25
CA ASN A 95 -26.85 -4.46 2.92
C ASN A 95 -26.08 -3.37 2.14
N PHE A 96 -24.91 -3.70 1.58
CA PHE A 96 -24.20 -2.76 0.73
C PHE A 96 -24.98 -2.43 -0.53
N LYS A 97 -25.57 -3.45 -1.18
CA LYS A 97 -26.40 -3.25 -2.38
C LYS A 97 -27.60 -2.35 -2.09
N GLU A 98 -28.36 -2.64 -1.04
CA GLU A 98 -29.56 -1.89 -0.64
C GLU A 98 -29.23 -0.43 -0.34
N VAL A 99 -28.22 -0.16 0.49
CA VAL A 99 -27.82 1.21 0.81
C VAL A 99 -27.30 1.93 -0.45
N PHE A 100 -26.57 1.22 -1.30
CA PHE A 100 -26.06 1.79 -2.54
C PHE A 100 -27.19 2.11 -3.53
N THR A 101 -28.15 1.21 -3.73
CA THR A 101 -29.32 1.43 -4.60
C THR A 101 -30.19 2.55 -4.08
N ASP A 102 -30.46 2.59 -2.78
CA ASP A 102 -31.28 3.65 -2.18
C ASP A 102 -30.62 5.03 -2.32
N SER A 103 -29.31 5.09 -2.10
CA SER A 103 -28.57 6.35 -2.23
C SER A 103 -28.51 6.83 -3.69
N THR A 104 -28.33 5.91 -4.65
CA THR A 104 -28.29 6.26 -6.07
C THR A 104 -29.65 6.69 -6.59
N VAL A 105 -30.72 5.96 -6.28
CA VAL A 105 -32.10 6.35 -6.61
C VAL A 105 -32.42 7.73 -6.05
N THR A 106 -32.06 7.99 -4.79
CA THR A 106 -32.27 9.30 -4.16
C THR A 106 -31.49 10.42 -4.85
N TYR A 107 -30.22 10.16 -5.20
CA TYR A 107 -29.36 11.16 -5.84
C TYR A 107 -29.87 11.52 -7.25
N PHE A 108 -30.10 10.52 -8.09
CA PHE A 108 -30.57 10.74 -9.46
C PHE A 108 -32.00 11.28 -9.50
N GLY A 109 -32.89 10.79 -8.64
CA GLY A 109 -34.25 11.31 -8.53
C GLY A 109 -34.28 12.80 -8.17
N LYS A 110 -33.44 13.24 -7.20
CA LYS A 110 -33.32 14.67 -6.86
C LYS A 110 -32.76 15.51 -8.01
N GLY A 111 -31.77 14.99 -8.74
CA GLY A 111 -31.23 15.66 -9.92
C GLY A 111 -32.26 15.80 -11.03
N PHE A 112 -33.02 14.74 -11.30
CA PHE A 112 -34.09 14.74 -12.29
C PHE A 112 -35.17 15.77 -11.96
N GLU A 113 -35.63 15.82 -10.71
CA GLU A 113 -36.59 16.85 -10.24
C GLU A 113 -36.04 18.27 -10.36
N PHE A 114 -34.74 18.46 -10.13
CA PHE A 114 -34.11 19.75 -10.37
C PHE A 114 -34.19 20.16 -11.85
N TYR A 115 -33.91 19.24 -12.78
CA TYR A 115 -34.02 19.52 -14.21
C TYR A 115 -35.45 19.81 -14.64
N LYS A 116 -36.45 19.08 -14.12
CA LYS A 116 -37.87 19.39 -14.35
C LYS A 116 -38.19 20.84 -13.99
N ARG A 117 -37.77 21.28 -12.81
CA ARG A 117 -37.98 22.67 -12.35
C ARG A 117 -37.32 23.68 -13.27
N GLN A 118 -36.08 23.44 -13.70
CA GLN A 118 -35.39 24.34 -14.63
C GLN A 118 -36.13 24.44 -15.97
N LEU A 119 -36.61 23.31 -16.50
CA LEU A 119 -37.41 23.26 -17.73
C LEU A 119 -38.69 24.08 -17.61
N PHE A 120 -39.45 23.91 -16.52
CA PHE A 120 -40.66 24.69 -16.26
C PHE A 120 -40.38 26.20 -16.13
N HIS A 121 -39.28 26.57 -15.48
CA HIS A 121 -38.92 27.97 -15.32
C HIS A 121 -38.49 28.62 -16.64
N GLN A 122 -37.75 27.91 -17.48
CA GLN A 122 -37.19 28.47 -18.71
C GLN A 122 -38.15 28.39 -19.90
N TYR A 123 -39.03 27.39 -19.93
CA TYR A 123 -39.99 27.16 -21.02
C TYR A 123 -41.40 26.89 -20.45
N PRO A 124 -42.10 27.92 -19.95
CA PRO A 124 -43.42 27.75 -19.35
C PRO A 124 -44.52 27.33 -20.34
N ASN A 125 -44.28 27.50 -21.65
CA ASN A 125 -45.22 27.11 -22.72
C ASN A 125 -44.78 25.83 -23.44
N LEU A 126 -43.88 25.05 -22.84
CA LEU A 126 -43.48 23.77 -23.40
C LEU A 126 -44.69 22.83 -23.31
N ASP A 127 -45.19 22.36 -24.46
CA ASP A 127 -46.28 21.38 -24.56
C ASP A 127 -45.76 19.97 -24.27
N VAL A 128 -45.04 19.85 -23.16
CA VAL A 128 -44.47 18.62 -22.64
C VAL A 128 -44.93 18.54 -21.21
N ASP A 129 -45.63 17.45 -20.90
CA ASP A 129 -46.06 17.17 -19.54
C ASP A 129 -44.85 16.69 -18.71
N VAL A 130 -44.05 17.66 -18.26
CA VAL A 130 -42.87 17.41 -17.44
C VAL A 130 -43.26 16.84 -16.06
N ALA A 131 -44.52 17.00 -15.63
CA ALA A 131 -45.01 16.41 -14.38
C ALA A 131 -45.22 14.89 -14.49
N SER A 132 -45.62 14.38 -15.67
CA SER A 132 -45.72 12.93 -15.93
C SER A 132 -44.41 12.29 -16.40
N MET A 133 -43.35 13.07 -16.61
CA MET A 133 -42.02 12.51 -16.84
C MET A 133 -41.52 11.80 -15.59
N GLU A 134 -41.29 10.50 -15.69
CA GLU A 134 -40.70 9.68 -14.63
C GLU A 134 -39.37 9.08 -15.10
N MET A 135 -38.49 8.73 -14.16
CA MET A 135 -37.35 7.90 -14.51
C MET A 135 -37.87 6.50 -14.85
N ASP A 136 -37.46 5.99 -16.00
CA ASP A 136 -37.87 4.67 -16.48
C ASP A 136 -37.46 3.58 -15.48
N ALA A 137 -38.46 2.97 -14.86
CA ALA A 137 -38.28 1.93 -13.85
C ALA A 137 -37.96 0.56 -14.48
N ASP A 138 -38.16 0.39 -15.79
CA ASP A 138 -37.93 -0.87 -16.47
C ASP A 138 -36.46 -1.03 -16.89
N LEU A 139 -35.76 0.08 -17.15
CA LEU A 139 -34.29 0.12 -17.28
C LEU A 139 -33.58 -0.47 -16.05
N ALA A 140 -34.10 -0.24 -14.85
CA ALA A 140 -33.53 -0.79 -13.62
C ALA A 140 -33.70 -2.32 -13.52
N LYS A 141 -34.83 -2.86 -14.01
CA LYS A 141 -35.10 -4.30 -14.02
C LYS A 141 -34.29 -5.03 -15.09
N GLU A 142 -34.07 -4.40 -16.24
CA GLU A 142 -33.26 -4.96 -17.33
C GLU A 142 -31.80 -5.12 -16.93
N GLU A 143 -31.23 -4.14 -16.20
CA GLU A 143 -29.85 -4.24 -15.68
C GLU A 143 -29.71 -5.38 -14.64
N GLU A 144 -30.70 -5.56 -13.75
CA GLU A 144 -30.69 -6.68 -12.79
C GLU A 144 -30.76 -8.05 -13.49
N ALA A 145 -31.58 -8.17 -14.54
CA ALA A 145 -31.69 -9.40 -15.33
C ALA A 145 -30.39 -9.70 -16.10
N ALA A 146 -29.74 -8.68 -16.67
CA ALA A 146 -28.46 -8.82 -17.36
C ALA A 146 -27.35 -9.33 -16.42
N ARG A 147 -27.30 -8.83 -15.17
CA ARG A 147 -26.32 -9.30 -14.16
C ARG A 147 -26.61 -10.68 -13.59
N ALA A 148 -27.85 -11.17 -13.68
CA ALA A 148 -28.21 -12.52 -13.25
C ALA A 148 -27.81 -13.59 -14.26
N GLY A 149 -27.81 -13.27 -15.56
CA GLY A 149 -27.43 -14.20 -16.64
C GLY A 149 -25.94 -14.55 -16.71
N GLU A 150 -25.04 -13.73 -16.14
CA GLU A 150 -23.59 -13.98 -16.18
C GLU A 150 -23.08 -14.98 -15.13
N LYS A 151 -23.96 -15.56 -14.29
CA LYS A 151 -23.56 -16.46 -13.17
C LYS A 151 -23.69 -17.97 -13.44
N GLU A 152 -24.15 -18.40 -14.61
CA GLU A 152 -24.35 -19.84 -14.90
C GLU A 152 -23.23 -20.53 -15.70
N GLU A 153 -22.20 -19.83 -16.19
CA GLU A 153 -21.09 -20.46 -16.93
C GLU A 153 -19.77 -20.48 -16.13
N ASP A 154 -19.71 -21.17 -14.99
CA ASP A 154 -18.41 -21.62 -14.47
C ASP A 154 -18.57 -22.77 -13.45
N SER A 155 -19.19 -23.87 -13.88
CA SER A 155 -19.13 -25.12 -13.12
C SER A 155 -19.14 -26.35 -14.02
N GLU A 156 -18.09 -26.54 -14.83
CA GLU A 156 -17.77 -27.89 -15.30
C GLU A 156 -16.25 -28.06 -15.48
N GLY A 157 -15.64 -28.93 -14.66
CA GLY A 157 -14.26 -29.36 -14.89
C GLY A 157 -13.41 -29.63 -13.65
N LYS A 158 -13.88 -30.43 -12.68
CA LYS A 158 -13.02 -31.02 -11.64
C LYS A 158 -13.15 -32.54 -11.59
N ALA A 159 -12.23 -33.25 -12.23
CA ALA A 159 -11.71 -34.59 -11.92
C ALA A 159 -10.62 -34.89 -12.97
N SER A 160 -9.39 -35.29 -12.66
CA SER A 160 -8.93 -36.45 -11.87
C SER A 160 -7.48 -36.20 -11.39
N LEU A 161 -7.16 -36.31 -10.10
CA LEU A 161 -6.74 -37.54 -9.41
C LEU A 161 -5.49 -38.22 -10.00
N THR A 162 -4.37 -37.95 -9.34
CA THR A 162 -3.08 -38.67 -9.32
C THR A 162 -3.24 -40.11 -8.80
N PRO A 163 -2.25 -41.00 -9.07
CA PRO A 163 -1.02 -41.07 -8.26
C PRO A 163 0.23 -40.59 -9.01
#